data_AF-A0A536R1Y5-F1
#
_entry.id   AF-A0A536R1Y5-F1
#
_cell.length_a   1.000
_cell.length_b   1.000
_cell.length_c   1.000
_cell.angle_alpha   90.00
_cell.angle_beta   90.00
_cell.angle_gamma   90.00
#
_symmetry.space_group_name_H-M   'P 1'
#
loop_
_entity.id
_entity.type
_entity.pdbx_description
1 polymer ?
#
loop_
_entity_poly.entity_id
_entity_poly.type
_entity_poly.pdbx_seq_one_letter_code
_entity_poly.pdbx_strand_id
1 'polypeptide(L)'
;MIIFKLLALPVTAPMAGIRFCLDKVVEFAETEMTDEGPVKEALLELALDLEEGRIDDAAYRGREADLLARLREIREYAKQRAREGLEASAPAEGEERTVVIELPEELR
;
A
#
# COMPACT_ATOMS: atom_id res chain seq x y z
N MET A 1 23.57 31.40 -1.00
CA MET A 1 22.31 32.15 -1.21
C MET A 1 21.15 31.17 -1.10
N ILE A 2 20.64 30.94 0.13
CA ILE A 2 19.72 29.82 0.48
C ILE A 2 18.26 30.31 0.66
N ILE A 3 18.03 31.63 0.62
CA ILE A 3 16.74 32.24 0.93
C ILE A 3 15.66 32.02 -0.16
N PHE A 4 16.04 31.94 -1.44
CA PHE A 4 15.07 31.72 -2.52
C PHE A 4 14.46 30.29 -2.55
N LYS A 5 15.14 29.31 -1.92
CA LYS A 5 14.60 27.95 -1.74
C LYS A 5 13.57 27.86 -0.60
N LEU A 6 13.51 28.85 0.29
CA LEU A 6 12.46 28.94 1.33
C LEU A 6 11.16 29.57 0.81
N LEU A 7 11.21 30.37 -0.26
CA LEU A 7 10.03 31.05 -0.81
C LEU A 7 9.14 30.13 -1.66
N ALA A 8 9.66 28.99 -2.12
CA ALA A 8 8.87 27.96 -2.82
C ALA A 8 8.18 26.97 -1.86
N LEU A 9 8.56 26.94 -0.58
CA LEU A 9 8.06 25.94 0.39
C LEU A 9 6.54 25.92 0.63
N PRO A 10 5.74 27.01 0.56
CA PRO A 10 4.31 26.84 0.76
C PRO A 10 3.61 26.08 -0.38
N VAL A 11 4.29 25.87 -1.53
CA VAL A 11 3.72 25.20 -2.72
C VAL A 11 4.52 23.96 -3.15
N THR A 12 5.84 23.88 -2.89
CA THR A 12 6.68 22.72 -3.23
C THR A 12 6.99 21.76 -2.07
N ALA A 13 6.65 22.12 -0.83
CA ALA A 13 6.77 21.21 0.32
C ALA A 13 5.99 19.88 0.20
N PRO A 14 4.79 19.81 -0.44
CA PRO A 14 4.10 18.53 -0.62
C PRO A 14 4.87 17.59 -1.55
N MET A 15 5.50 18.11 -2.60
CA MET A 15 6.18 17.31 -3.63
C MET A 15 7.50 16.70 -3.13
N ALA A 16 8.28 17.47 -2.35
CA ALA A 16 9.50 16.94 -1.74
C ALA A 16 9.20 15.93 -0.62
N GLY A 17 8.09 16.10 0.11
CA GLY A 17 7.64 15.15 1.14
C GLY A 17 7.23 13.79 0.57
N ILE A 18 6.56 13.77 -0.58
CA ILE A 18 6.16 12.53 -1.27
C ILE A 18 7.38 11.71 -1.69
N ARG A 19 8.42 12.35 -2.22
CA ARG A 19 9.67 11.68 -2.61
C ARG A 19 10.39 11.00 -1.43
N PHE A 20 10.48 11.69 -0.28
CA PHE A 20 11.07 11.11 0.92
C PHE A 20 10.28 9.91 1.46
N CYS A 21 8.94 9.98 1.41
CA CYS A 21 8.09 8.84 1.76
C CYS A 21 8.23 7.69 0.76
N LEU A 22 8.37 7.96 -0.53
CA LEU A 22 8.56 6.93 -1.57
C LEU A 22 9.91 6.23 -1.43
N ASP A 23 11.01 6.96 -1.26
CA ASP A 23 12.34 6.38 -1.01
C ASP A 23 12.32 5.47 0.22
N LYS A 24 11.67 5.92 1.30
CA LYS A 24 11.55 5.13 2.54
C LYS A 24 10.66 3.90 2.42
N VAL A 25 9.71 3.89 1.48
CA VAL A 25 8.84 2.74 1.21
C VAL A 25 9.54 1.73 0.30
N VAL A 26 10.37 2.18 -0.65
CA VAL A 26 11.18 1.29 -1.52
C VAL A 26 12.27 0.58 -0.71
N GLU A 27 12.96 1.30 0.19
CA GLU A 27 13.98 0.74 1.09
C GLU A 27 13.40 -0.36 2.02
N PHE A 28 12.10 -0.32 2.32
CA PHE A 28 11.40 -1.34 3.10
C PHE A 28 10.74 -2.45 2.25
N ALA A 29 10.58 -2.23 0.94
CA ALA A 29 9.89 -3.16 0.04
C ALA A 29 10.77 -4.35 -0.42
N GLU A 30 12.09 -4.27 -0.29
CA GLU A 30 12.97 -5.42 -0.54
C GLU A 30 12.73 -6.58 0.46
N THR A 31 12.17 -6.28 1.64
CA THR A 31 11.96 -7.30 2.69
C THR A 31 10.65 -8.09 2.50
N GLU A 32 9.66 -7.55 1.77
CA GLU A 32 8.33 -8.15 1.62
C GLU A 32 7.83 -7.98 0.16
N MET A 33 8.51 -8.64 -0.78
CA MET A 33 8.11 -8.65 -2.20
C MET A 33 6.90 -9.57 -2.40
N THR A 34 5.72 -8.99 -2.60
CA THR A 34 4.58 -9.69 -3.19
C THR A 34 3.88 -8.77 -4.18
N ASP A 35 3.95 -9.12 -5.47
CA ASP A 35 3.28 -8.55 -6.67
C ASP A 35 3.36 -7.02 -6.95
N GLU A 36 3.54 -6.15 -5.95
CA GLU A 36 3.55 -4.69 -6.13
C GLU A 36 4.93 -4.09 -6.47
N GLY A 37 6.02 -4.82 -6.20
CA GLY A 37 7.40 -4.34 -6.32
C GLY A 37 7.74 -3.72 -7.68
N PRO A 38 7.52 -4.42 -8.80
CA PRO A 38 7.85 -3.91 -10.14
C PRO A 38 7.08 -2.63 -10.53
N VAL A 39 5.84 -2.47 -10.07
CA VAL A 39 5.03 -1.28 -10.37
C VAL A 39 5.52 -0.07 -9.56
N LYS A 40 5.97 -0.29 -8.32
CA LYS A 40 6.58 0.75 -7.48
C LYS A 40 7.93 1.20 -8.02
N GLU A 41 8.74 0.28 -8.52
CA GLU A 41 10.01 0.60 -9.18
C GLU A 41 9.80 1.45 -10.44
N ALA A 42 8.83 1.09 -11.28
CA ALA A 42 8.48 1.89 -12.46
C ALA A 42 7.97 3.31 -12.10
N LEU A 43 7.25 3.47 -10.99
CA LEU A 43 6.83 4.79 -10.48
C LEU A 43 8.03 5.63 -10.02
N LEU A 44 9.04 5.00 -9.42
CA LEU A 44 10.28 5.65 -9.00
C LEU A 44 11.07 6.15 -10.21
N GLU A 45 11.28 5.29 -11.21
CA GLU A 45 11.96 5.65 -12.45
C GLU A 45 11.25 6.81 -13.17
N LEU A 46 9.92 6.76 -13.23
CA LEU A 46 9.10 7.82 -13.81
C LEU A 46 9.26 9.16 -13.07
N ALA A 47 9.44 9.15 -11.75
CA ALA A 47 9.68 10.35 -10.96
C ALA A 47 11.09 10.92 -11.17
N LEU A 48 12.09 10.06 -11.36
CA LEU A 48 13.45 10.46 -11.73
C LEU A 48 13.47 11.11 -13.13
N ASP A 49 12.76 10.54 -14.10
CA ASP A 49 12.61 11.13 -15.43
C ASP A 49 12.08 12.57 -15.39
N LEU A 50 11.08 12.85 -14.54
CA LEU A 50 10.52 14.19 -14.38
C LEU A 50 11.54 15.14 -13.73
N GLU A 51 12.24 14.68 -12.70
CA GLU A 51 13.25 15.48 -12.00
C GLU A 51 14.43 15.85 -12.91
N GLU A 52 14.88 14.91 -13.74
CA GLU A 52 15.94 15.12 -14.71
C GLU A 52 15.45 15.91 -15.94
N GLY A 53 14.16 16.26 -15.99
CA GLY A 53 13.56 17.02 -17.08
C GLY A 53 13.49 16.23 -18.40
N ARG A 54 13.58 14.90 -18.35
CA ARG A 54 13.41 14.02 -19.52
C ARG A 54 11.95 13.99 -19.99
N ILE A 55 11.02 14.25 -19.08
CA ILE A 55 9.58 14.37 -19.35
C ILE A 55 8.99 15.62 -18.69
N ASP A 56 7.84 16.04 -19.19
CA ASP A 56 7.05 17.12 -18.59
C ASP A 56 5.99 16.58 -17.61
N ASP A 57 5.38 17.49 -16.86
CA ASP A 57 4.35 17.15 -15.87
C ASP A 57 3.14 16.44 -16.49
N ALA A 58 2.76 16.79 -17.71
CA ALA A 58 1.62 16.20 -18.40
C ALA A 58 1.88 14.73 -18.75
N ALA A 59 3.05 14.43 -19.30
CA ALA A 59 3.48 13.07 -19.58
C ALA A 59 3.69 12.26 -18.30
N TYR A 60 4.22 12.88 -17.23
CA TYR A 60 4.33 12.25 -15.92
C TYR A 60 2.96 11.83 -15.40
N ARG A 61 1.99 12.75 -15.33
CA ARG A 61 0.63 12.50 -14.81
C ARG A 61 -0.09 11.38 -15.57
N GLY A 62 0.04 11.36 -16.90
CA GLY A 62 -0.57 10.30 -17.73
C GLY A 62 0.00 8.93 -17.39
N ARG A 63 1.33 8.80 -17.40
CA ARG A 63 2.01 7.53 -17.13
C ARG A 63 1.86 7.08 -15.67
N GLU A 64 1.85 8.03 -14.74
CA GLU A 64 1.62 7.78 -13.31
C GLU A 64 0.21 7.20 -13.09
N ALA A 65 -0.81 7.78 -13.74
CA ALA A 65 -2.18 7.31 -13.62
C ALA A 65 -2.35 5.85 -14.08
N ASP A 66 -1.66 5.47 -15.16
CA ASP A 66 -1.67 4.10 -15.71
C ASP A 66 -1.00 3.11 -14.74
N LEU A 67 0.18 3.47 -14.20
CA LEU A 67 0.89 2.64 -13.22
C LEU A 67 0.07 2.48 -11.92
N LEU A 68 -0.56 3.56 -11.45
CA LEU A 68 -1.45 3.51 -10.28
C LEU A 68 -2.72 2.71 -10.54
N ALA A 69 -3.25 2.69 -11.76
CA ALA A 69 -4.37 1.83 -12.14
C ALA A 69 -3.99 0.36 -12.03
N ARG A 70 -2.83 -0.02 -12.57
CA ARG A 70 -2.32 -1.38 -12.46
C ARG A 70 -2.08 -1.81 -11.02
N LEU A 71 -1.56 -0.91 -10.18
CA LEU A 71 -1.38 -1.18 -8.75
C LEU A 71 -2.72 -1.45 -8.04
N ARG A 72 -3.80 -0.75 -8.42
CA ARG A 72 -5.14 -1.01 -7.87
C ARG A 72 -5.64 -2.41 -8.25
N GLU A 73 -5.47 -2.83 -9.50
CA GLU A 73 -5.87 -4.16 -9.96
C GLU A 73 -5.16 -5.27 -9.18
N ILE A 74 -3.85 -5.14 -9.01
CA ILE A 74 -3.03 -6.07 -8.24
C ILE A 74 -3.54 -6.19 -6.80
N ARG A 75 -3.84 -5.05 -6.15
CA ARG A 75 -4.37 -5.02 -4.79
C ARG A 75 -5.73 -5.67 -4.65
N GLU A 76 -6.63 -5.40 -5.60
CA GLU A 76 -7.96 -6.00 -5.59
C GLU A 76 -7.86 -7.53 -5.78
N TYR A 77 -6.97 -8.00 -6.65
CA TYR A 77 -6.71 -9.43 -6.82
C TYR A 77 -6.15 -10.07 -5.55
N ALA A 78 -5.14 -9.45 -4.93
CA ALA A 78 -4.56 -9.94 -3.68
C ALA A 78 -5.61 -10.00 -2.55
N LYS A 79 -6.49 -9.01 -2.47
CA LYS A 79 -7.57 -8.94 -1.49
C LYS A 79 -8.64 -10.00 -1.74
N GLN A 80 -9.01 -10.26 -2.98
CA GLN A 80 -9.95 -11.34 -3.33
C GLN A 80 -9.38 -12.70 -2.93
N ARG A 81 -8.12 -12.97 -3.27
CA ARG A 81 -7.44 -14.21 -2.91
C ARG A 81 -7.33 -14.40 -1.39
N ALA A 82 -7.07 -13.33 -0.65
CA ALA A 82 -7.06 -13.36 0.80
C ALA A 82 -8.44 -13.70 1.39
N ARG A 83 -9.53 -13.15 0.81
CA ARG A 83 -10.91 -13.45 1.22
C ARG A 83 -11.27 -14.91 0.93
N GLU A 84 -10.94 -15.42 -0.24
CA GLU A 84 -11.18 -16.82 -0.60
C GLU A 84 -10.42 -17.78 0.34
N GLY A 85 -9.18 -17.44 0.70
CA GLY A 85 -8.41 -18.20 1.68
C GLY A 85 -9.02 -18.18 3.09
N LEU A 86 -9.60 -17.05 3.50
CA LEU A 86 -10.32 -16.90 4.78
C LEU A 86 -11.64 -17.70 4.79
N GLU A 87 -12.41 -17.67 3.70
CA GLU A 87 -13.65 -18.44 3.56
C GLU A 87 -13.40 -19.95 3.50
N ALA A 88 -12.34 -20.38 2.80
CA ALA A 88 -11.94 -21.79 2.75
C ALA A 88 -11.43 -22.32 4.09
N SER A 89 -10.95 -21.43 4.97
CA SER A 89 -10.44 -21.77 6.30
C SER A 89 -11.46 -21.52 7.42
N ALA A 90 -12.66 -21.04 7.11
CA ALA A 90 -13.74 -20.92 8.09
C ALA A 90 -14.28 -22.32 8.42
N PRO A 91 -14.24 -22.77 9.70
CA PRO A 91 -14.91 -24.00 10.09
C PRO A 91 -16.40 -23.82 9.87
N ALA A 92 -17.06 -24.82 9.28
CA ALA A 92 -18.51 -24.85 9.13
C ALA A 92 -19.15 -24.62 10.52
N GLU A 93 -19.72 -23.43 10.73
CA GLU A 93 -20.45 -23.10 11.95
C GLU A 93 -21.70 -23.98 12.01
N GLY A 94 -21.63 -25.00 12.86
CA GLY A 94 -22.75 -25.91 13.11
C GLY A 94 -22.55 -26.81 14.33
N GLU A 95 -21.64 -26.48 15.23
CA GLU A 95 -21.50 -27.20 16.50
C GLU A 95 -21.94 -26.27 17.63
N GLU A 96 -23.23 -26.37 17.97
CA GLU A 96 -23.80 -25.86 19.21
C GLU A 96 -22.92 -26.33 20.37
N ARG A 97 -22.01 -25.47 20.82
CA ARG A 97 -21.27 -25.69 22.06
C ARG A 97 -22.29 -25.56 23.19
N THR A 98 -22.96 -26.66 23.50
CA THR A 98 -23.76 -26.80 24.71
C THR A 98 -22.81 -26.68 25.89
N VAL A 99 -22.79 -25.49 26.49
CA VAL A 99 -22.06 -25.26 27.74
C VAL A 99 -22.87 -25.95 28.84
N VAL A 100 -22.49 -27.17 29.19
CA VAL A 100 -22.99 -27.85 30.39
C VAL A 100 -22.37 -27.14 31.58
N ILE A 101 -23.13 -26.24 32.20
CA ILE A 101 -22.77 -25.66 33.48
C ILE A 101 -23.06 -26.74 34.53
N GLU A 102 -22.04 -27.50 34.93
CA GLU A 102 -22.14 -28.32 36.13
C GLU A 102 -22.22 -27.39 37.33
N LEU A 103 -23.41 -27.31 37.93
CA LEU A 103 -23.64 -26.58 39.17
C LEU A 103 -22.99 -27.40 40.31
N PRO A 104 -21.98 -26.88 41.04
CA PRO A 104 -21.35 -27.62 42.11
C PRO A 104 -22.33 -27.86 43.28
N GLU A 105 -22.39 -29.10 43.77
CA GLU A 105 -23.31 -29.56 44.84
C GLU A 105 -23.02 -28.99 46.26
N GLU A 106 -22.37 -27.83 46.39
CA GLU A 106 -22.01 -27.27 47.71
C GLU A 106 -23.00 -26.21 48.24
N LEU A 107 -24.27 -26.29 47.84
CA LEU A 107 -25.38 -25.56 48.45
C LEU A 107 -26.39 -26.53 49.06
N ARG A 108 -26.02 -27.09 50.22
CA ARG A 108 -26.98 -27.74 51.12
C ARG A 108 -26.73 -27.35 52.58
#